data_AF-A0A3B9QI12-F1
#
_entry.id   AF-A0A3B9QI12-F1
#
_cell.length_a   1.000
_cell.length_b   1.000
_cell.length_c   1.000
_cell.angle_alpha   90.00
_cell.angle_beta   90.00
_cell.angle_gamma   90.00
#
_symmetry.space_group_name_H-M   'P 1'
#
loop_
_entity.id
_entity.type
_entity.pdbx_description
1 polymer ?
#
loop_
_entity_poly.entity_id
_entity_poly.type
_entity_poly.pdbx_seq_one_letter_code
_entity_poly.pdbx_strand_id
1 'polypeptide(L)'
;MVLTFGVFVVGLVAALLAWGRLGSAIATPGLQKQNYRHISVFGVSGILLVALEVLIVGNLYWGFRSSLYGSHVVAVLLLVLVFGALGFLDDVKKEGSGGGFEGHLRSAISEGAVTTGLMKLVGGVLVSLIAIFVADISDGLVGLTRGAAIVALSANLLNLFDRAPARSSKVSLLWFVVLLVSVSIWGDPYAAIHLVWAAGVVGISMGLMPSELIERH
;
A
#
# COMPACT_ATOMS: atom_id res chain seq x y z
N MET A 1 -0.29 -0.24 21.89
CA MET A 1 0.54 0.94 21.54
C MET A 1 2.03 0.66 21.49
N VAL A 2 2.68 0.12 22.55
CA VAL A 2 4.14 -0.19 22.50
C VAL A 2 4.48 -1.13 21.33
N LEU A 3 3.72 -2.22 21.15
CA LEU A 3 3.92 -3.13 20.03
C LEU A 3 3.78 -2.43 18.67
N THR A 4 2.71 -1.64 18.50
CA THR A 4 2.45 -0.84 17.30
C THR A 4 3.62 0.08 16.94
N PHE A 5 4.14 0.82 17.92
CA PHE A 5 5.30 1.68 17.72
C PHE A 5 6.57 0.87 17.39
N GLY A 6 6.78 -0.26 18.07
CA GLY A 6 7.87 -1.18 17.77
C GLY A 6 7.83 -1.68 16.33
N VAL A 7 6.65 -2.10 15.85
CA VAL A 7 6.45 -2.56 14.46
C VAL A 7 6.73 -1.44 13.45
N PHE A 8 6.27 -0.22 13.72
CA PHE A 8 6.60 0.94 12.88
C PHE A 8 8.12 1.16 12.77
N VAL A 9 8.83 1.18 13.91
CA VAL A 9 10.28 1.39 13.93
C VAL A 9 11.01 0.24 13.23
N VAL A 10 10.61 -1.00 13.45
CA VAL A 10 11.19 -2.17 12.77
C VAL A 10 10.99 -2.08 11.27
N GLY A 11 9.78 -1.77 10.80
CA GLY A 11 9.49 -1.59 9.37
C GLY A 11 10.34 -0.49 8.75
N LEU A 12 10.46 0.65 9.42
CA LEU A 12 11.28 1.79 8.99
C LEU A 12 12.75 1.42 8.87
N VAL A 13 13.33 0.82 9.91
CA VAL A 13 14.76 0.45 9.92
C VAL A 13 15.03 -0.65 8.91
N ALA A 14 14.18 -1.68 8.83
CA ALA A 14 14.33 -2.76 7.87
C ALA A 14 14.30 -2.24 6.43
N ALA A 15 13.40 -1.31 6.13
CA ALA A 15 13.28 -0.69 4.82
C ALA A 15 14.48 0.20 4.47
N LEU A 16 14.96 1.02 5.42
CA LEU A 16 16.19 1.82 5.22
C LEU A 16 17.39 0.94 4.92
N LEU A 17 17.56 -0.16 5.67
CA LEU A 17 18.65 -1.10 5.49
C LEU A 17 18.53 -1.87 4.17
N ALA A 18 17.33 -2.35 3.85
CA ALA A 18 17.05 -3.04 2.60
C ALA A 18 17.33 -2.12 1.40
N TRP A 19 16.88 -0.87 1.45
CA TRP A 19 17.17 0.12 0.41
C TRP A 19 18.67 0.40 0.30
N GLY A 20 19.35 0.65 1.41
CA GLY A 20 20.79 0.93 1.42
C GLY A 20 21.66 -0.22 0.89
N ARG A 21 21.17 -1.47 0.92
CA ARG A 21 21.92 -2.65 0.45
C ARG A 21 21.50 -3.14 -0.92
N LEU A 22 20.20 -3.09 -1.23
CA LEU A 22 19.63 -3.66 -2.44
C LEU A 22 19.27 -2.61 -3.47
N GLY A 23 19.18 -1.32 -3.10
CA GLY A 23 18.73 -0.25 -4.00
C GLY A 23 19.54 -0.19 -5.30
N SER A 24 20.86 -0.30 -5.22
CA SER A 24 21.73 -0.33 -6.41
C SER A 24 21.58 -1.59 -7.26
N ALA A 25 21.28 -2.73 -6.63
CA ALA A 25 21.09 -4.00 -7.33
C ALA A 25 19.73 -4.09 -8.04
N ILE A 26 18.69 -3.48 -7.45
CA ILE A 26 17.34 -3.51 -8.02
C ILE A 26 17.17 -2.41 -9.08
N ALA A 27 18.00 -1.36 -9.07
CA ALA A 27 18.07 -0.30 -10.09
C ALA A 27 18.59 -0.76 -11.47
N THR A 28 18.10 -1.89 -11.95
CA THR A 28 18.38 -2.43 -13.29
C THR A 28 17.56 -1.69 -14.36
N PRO A 29 18.04 -1.60 -15.61
CA PRO A 29 17.37 -0.86 -16.68
C PRO A 29 15.91 -1.27 -16.92
N GLY A 30 15.53 -2.52 -16.67
CA GLY A 30 14.15 -3.01 -16.84
C GLY A 30 13.17 -2.61 -15.73
N LEU A 31 13.66 -2.06 -14.62
CA LEU A 31 12.85 -1.61 -13.48
C LEU A 31 12.99 -0.09 -13.24
N GLN A 32 13.57 0.63 -14.20
CA GLN A 32 13.65 2.07 -14.18
C GLN A 32 12.48 2.69 -14.95
N LYS A 33 12.05 3.87 -14.52
CA LYS A 33 10.95 4.65 -15.10
C LYS A 33 11.45 6.06 -15.33
N GLN A 34 11.03 6.69 -16.43
CA GLN A 34 11.34 8.11 -16.62
C GLN A 34 10.43 8.98 -15.74
N ASN A 35 11.03 9.93 -15.02
CA ASN A 35 10.27 10.98 -14.35
C ASN A 35 9.80 12.05 -15.38
N TYR A 36 9.06 13.04 -14.89
CA TYR A 36 8.56 14.17 -15.72
C TYR A 36 9.67 15.03 -16.35
N ARG A 37 10.94 14.84 -15.95
CA ARG A 37 12.13 15.49 -16.51
C ARG A 37 12.92 14.55 -17.44
N HIS A 38 12.37 13.40 -17.80
CA HIS A 38 13.04 12.35 -18.59
C HIS A 38 14.30 11.76 -17.92
N ILE A 39 14.47 11.97 -16.62
CA ILE A 39 15.53 11.33 -15.83
C ILE A 39 15.05 9.94 -15.47
N SER A 40 15.92 8.95 -15.66
CA SER A 40 15.66 7.57 -15.25
C SER A 40 15.67 7.50 -13.72
N VAL A 41 14.50 7.33 -13.13
CA VAL A 41 14.30 7.14 -11.70
C VAL A 41 13.89 5.71 -11.41
N PHE A 42 14.12 5.27 -10.19
CA PHE A 42 13.80 3.93 -9.78
C PHE A 42 12.29 3.80 -9.51
N GLY A 43 11.58 3.06 -10.36
CA GLY A 43 10.10 3.05 -10.36
C GLY A 43 9.45 1.97 -9.51
N VAL A 44 10.21 1.17 -8.74
CA VAL A 44 9.69 -0.12 -8.20
C VAL A 44 10.13 -0.40 -6.76
N SER A 45 10.35 0.63 -5.93
CA SER A 45 10.66 0.45 -4.50
C SER A 45 9.51 -0.19 -3.71
N GLY A 46 8.27 -0.09 -4.22
CA GLY A 46 7.09 -0.74 -3.64
C GLY A 46 7.18 -2.26 -3.49
N ILE A 47 8.01 -2.96 -4.27
CA ILE A 47 8.24 -4.41 -4.07
C ILE A 47 8.89 -4.67 -2.72
N LEU A 48 9.84 -3.82 -2.29
CA LEU A 48 10.45 -3.95 -0.97
C LEU A 48 9.41 -3.75 0.13
N LEU A 49 8.43 -2.86 -0.09
CA LEU A 49 7.33 -2.68 0.85
C LEU A 49 6.50 -3.95 1.01
N VAL A 50 6.07 -4.55 -0.11
CA VAL A 50 5.29 -5.79 -0.08
C VAL A 50 6.07 -6.92 0.60
N ALA A 51 7.34 -7.11 0.21
CA ALA A 51 8.17 -8.18 0.75
C ALA A 51 8.40 -8.02 2.26
N LEU A 52 8.75 -6.81 2.72
CA LEU A 52 8.99 -6.54 4.13
C LEU A 52 7.71 -6.64 4.95
N GLU A 53 6.58 -6.17 4.43
CA GLU A 53 5.31 -6.26 5.14
C GLU A 53 4.86 -7.72 5.30
N VAL A 54 5.01 -8.55 4.27
CA VAL A 54 4.73 -9.99 4.39
C VAL A 54 5.60 -10.65 5.47
N LEU A 55 6.88 -10.28 5.56
CA LEU A 55 7.78 -10.78 6.60
C LEU A 55 7.37 -10.30 8.00
N ILE A 56 6.99 -9.02 8.15
CA ILE A 56 6.51 -8.47 9.42
C ILE A 56 5.22 -9.18 9.84
N VAL A 57 4.26 -9.31 8.92
CA VAL A 57 2.98 -9.97 9.20
C VAL A 57 3.18 -11.43 9.60
N GLY A 58 4.04 -12.16 8.88
CA GLY A 58 4.43 -13.52 9.24
C GLY A 58 5.09 -13.60 10.62
N ASN A 59 6.06 -12.73 10.92
CA ASN A 59 6.71 -12.75 12.24
C ASN A 59 5.72 -12.41 13.37
N LEU A 60 4.78 -11.50 13.15
CA LEU A 60 3.76 -11.14 14.12
C LEU A 60 2.77 -12.29 14.37
N TYR A 61 2.37 -13.01 13.31
CA TYR A 61 1.47 -14.16 13.42
C TYR A 61 2.13 -15.40 14.03
N TRP A 62 3.41 -15.69 13.77
CA TRP A 62 4.05 -16.88 14.34
C TRP A 62 4.81 -16.63 15.65
N GLY A 63 5.29 -15.41 15.87
CA GLY A 63 6.33 -15.12 16.88
C GLY A 63 5.93 -14.22 18.04
N PHE A 64 4.73 -13.63 18.05
CA PHE A 64 4.38 -12.59 19.04
C PHE A 64 3.20 -12.93 19.96
N ARG A 65 1.96 -12.85 19.44
CA ARG A 65 0.76 -12.93 20.30
C ARG A 65 -0.38 -13.62 19.59
N SER A 66 -1.02 -14.57 20.27
CA SER A 66 -2.23 -15.25 19.79
C SER A 66 -3.42 -14.32 19.54
N SER A 67 -3.45 -13.15 20.17
CA SER A 67 -4.44 -12.10 19.89
C SER A 67 -4.34 -11.51 18.48
N LEU A 68 -3.23 -11.74 17.76
CA LEU A 68 -3.08 -11.36 16.37
C LEU A 68 -3.56 -12.48 15.42
N TYR A 69 -3.89 -13.66 15.94
CA TYR A 69 -4.31 -14.78 15.11
C TYR A 69 -5.76 -14.57 14.70
N GLY A 70 -6.04 -14.74 13.41
CA GLY A 70 -7.40 -14.65 12.91
C GLY A 70 -7.45 -14.16 11.47
N SER A 71 -8.67 -13.90 11.02
CA SER A 71 -8.98 -13.51 9.65
C SER A 71 -8.36 -12.17 9.22
N HIS A 72 -8.06 -11.28 10.17
CA HIS A 72 -7.44 -9.98 9.89
C HIS A 72 -6.06 -10.11 9.22
N VAL A 73 -5.28 -11.13 9.58
CA VAL A 73 -3.98 -11.41 8.93
C VAL A 73 -4.16 -11.76 7.47
N VAL A 74 -5.16 -12.59 7.17
CA VAL A 74 -5.50 -12.98 5.79
C VAL A 74 -5.95 -11.75 5.01
N ALA A 75 -6.81 -10.91 5.59
CA ALA A 75 -7.28 -9.69 4.96
C ALA A 75 -6.12 -8.71 4.64
N VAL A 76 -5.20 -8.50 5.59
CA VAL A 76 -4.03 -7.62 5.39
C VAL A 76 -3.11 -8.18 4.31
N LEU A 77 -2.80 -9.47 4.33
CA LEU A 77 -1.96 -10.10 3.30
C LEU A 77 -2.61 -10.01 1.92
N LEU A 78 -3.92 -10.25 1.81
CA LEU A 78 -4.66 -10.07 0.56
C LEU A 78 -4.54 -8.64 0.04
N LEU A 79 -4.77 -7.64 0.90
CA LEU A 79 -4.67 -6.24 0.51
C LEU A 79 -3.25 -5.88 0.05
N VAL A 80 -2.23 -6.21 0.84
CA VAL A 80 -0.83 -5.90 0.53
C VAL A 80 -0.37 -6.57 -0.77
N LEU A 81 -0.66 -7.87 -0.93
CA LEU A 81 -0.23 -8.62 -2.11
C LEU A 81 -0.97 -8.17 -3.38
N VAL A 82 -2.29 -7.99 -3.32
CA VAL A 82 -3.07 -7.64 -4.51
C VAL A 82 -2.88 -6.19 -4.89
N PHE A 83 -2.95 -5.22 -3.95
CA PHE A 83 -2.65 -3.82 -4.29
C PHE A 83 -1.19 -3.65 -4.73
N GLY A 84 -0.26 -4.37 -4.10
CA GLY A 84 1.14 -4.41 -4.52
C GLY A 84 1.30 -4.93 -5.95
N ALA A 85 0.66 -6.06 -6.29
CA ALA A 85 0.68 -6.61 -7.64
C ALA A 85 0.02 -5.69 -8.68
N LEU A 86 -1.14 -5.10 -8.35
CA LEU A 86 -1.81 -4.13 -9.21
C LEU A 86 -0.96 -2.86 -9.43
N GLY A 87 -0.24 -2.41 -8.41
CA GLY A 87 0.72 -1.32 -8.50
C GLY A 87 1.88 -1.68 -9.43
N PHE A 88 2.54 -2.82 -9.17
CA PHE A 88 3.65 -3.32 -9.97
C PHE A 88 3.29 -3.50 -11.45
N LEU A 89 2.13 -4.12 -11.74
CA LEU A 89 1.67 -4.31 -13.12
C LEU A 89 1.47 -2.98 -13.86
N ASP A 90 1.04 -1.93 -13.17
CA ASP A 90 0.87 -0.60 -13.77
C ASP A 90 2.18 0.14 -13.98
N ASP A 91 3.16 -0.08 -13.11
CA ASP A 91 4.51 0.47 -13.31
C ASP A 91 5.25 -0.20 -14.47
N VAL A 92 5.05 -1.51 -14.68
CA VAL A 92 5.67 -2.25 -15.78
C VAL A 92 4.95 -2.04 -17.12
N LYS A 93 3.62 -1.96 -17.16
CA LYS A 93 2.84 -1.86 -18.41
C LYS A 93 2.77 -0.44 -19.01
N LYS A 94 3.54 0.53 -18.52
CA LYS A 94 3.57 1.90 -19.06
C LYS A 94 4.29 1.98 -20.41
N GLU A 95 3.74 1.32 -21.42
CA GLU A 95 4.01 1.58 -22.83
C GLU A 95 2.86 2.42 -23.43
N GLY A 96 3.15 3.66 -23.82
CA GLY A 96 2.57 4.25 -25.04
C GLY A 96 1.14 4.83 -25.06
N SER A 97 0.44 5.08 -23.95
CA SER A 97 -0.84 5.82 -24.02
C SER A 97 -0.90 7.01 -23.06
N GLY A 98 -0.58 8.19 -23.56
CA GLY A 98 -0.61 9.47 -22.85
C GLY A 98 -2.01 10.01 -22.56
N GLY A 99 -2.96 9.16 -22.16
CA GLY A 99 -4.32 9.56 -21.76
C GLY A 99 -4.51 9.42 -20.27
N GLY A 100 -4.96 10.47 -19.57
CA GLY A 100 -5.38 10.35 -18.17
C GLY A 100 -6.53 9.36 -17.97
N PHE A 101 -7.05 9.29 -16.74
CA PHE A 101 -8.18 8.41 -16.36
C PHE A 101 -9.38 8.49 -17.32
N GLU A 102 -9.68 9.70 -17.83
CA GLU A 102 -10.73 9.95 -18.81
C GLU A 102 -10.45 9.34 -20.19
N GLY A 103 -9.20 9.32 -20.63
CA GLY A 103 -8.79 8.71 -21.90
C GLY A 103 -8.88 7.18 -21.86
N HIS A 104 -8.51 6.58 -20.74
CA HIS A 104 -8.66 5.13 -20.52
C HIS A 104 -10.11 4.69 -20.36
N LEU A 105 -10.96 5.48 -19.69
CA LEU A 105 -12.40 5.19 -19.62
C LEU A 105 -13.04 5.31 -21.00
N ARG A 106 -12.68 6.34 -21.77
CA ARG A 106 -13.22 6.55 -23.11
C ARG A 106 -12.81 5.43 -24.07
N SER A 107 -11.53 5.04 -24.09
CA SER A 107 -11.06 3.89 -24.91
C SER A 107 -11.66 2.56 -24.44
N ALA A 108 -11.80 2.32 -23.13
CA ALA A 108 -12.45 1.11 -22.62
C ALA A 108 -13.91 0.98 -23.06
N ILE A 109 -14.64 2.11 -23.09
CA ILE A 109 -16.06 2.15 -23.47
C ILE A 109 -16.23 2.13 -25.00
N SER A 110 -15.32 2.76 -25.77
CA SER A 110 -15.43 2.84 -27.23
C SER A 110 -14.82 1.66 -27.98
N GLU A 111 -13.80 1.00 -27.42
CA GLU A 111 -13.02 -0.04 -28.12
C GLU A 111 -13.07 -1.41 -27.42
N GLY A 112 -13.72 -1.52 -26.25
CA GLY A 112 -13.75 -2.75 -25.47
C GLY A 112 -12.38 -3.17 -24.88
N ALA A 113 -11.42 -2.24 -24.87
CA ALA A 113 -10.07 -2.51 -24.38
C ALA A 113 -10.03 -2.54 -22.84
N VAL A 114 -9.58 -3.65 -22.25
CA VAL A 114 -9.30 -3.73 -20.82
C VAL A 114 -8.08 -2.87 -20.51
N THR A 115 -8.31 -1.63 -20.07
CA THR A 115 -7.23 -0.72 -19.67
C THR A 115 -6.67 -1.10 -18.29
N THR A 116 -5.39 -0.79 -18.05
CA THR A 116 -4.77 -1.00 -16.73
C THR A 116 -5.50 -0.21 -15.64
N GLY A 117 -6.05 0.96 -15.98
CA GLY A 117 -6.90 1.77 -15.10
C GLY A 117 -8.19 1.06 -14.67
N LEU A 118 -8.90 0.40 -15.59
CA LEU A 118 -10.11 -0.36 -15.26
C LEU A 118 -9.77 -1.58 -14.38
N MET A 119 -8.68 -2.28 -14.70
CA MET A 119 -8.19 -3.40 -13.91
C MET A 119 -7.85 -2.99 -12.47
N LYS A 120 -7.21 -1.82 -12.27
CA LYS A 120 -6.93 -1.26 -10.95
C LYS A 120 -8.21 -0.94 -10.17
N LEU A 121 -9.18 -0.31 -10.83
CA LEU A 121 -10.43 0.07 -10.18
C LEU A 121 -11.25 -1.14 -9.76
N VAL A 122 -11.49 -2.08 -10.68
CA VAL A 122 -12.26 -3.29 -10.42
C VAL A 122 -11.51 -4.20 -9.44
N GLY A 123 -10.22 -4.44 -9.67
CA GLY A 123 -9.38 -5.26 -8.80
C GLY A 123 -9.29 -4.71 -7.38
N GLY A 124 -9.11 -3.39 -7.23
CA GLY A 124 -9.07 -2.71 -5.93
C GLY A 124 -10.40 -2.81 -5.17
N VAL A 125 -11.54 -2.65 -5.85
CA VAL A 125 -12.87 -2.83 -5.23
C VAL A 125 -13.09 -4.29 -4.83
N LEU A 126 -12.79 -5.25 -5.71
CA LEU A 126 -12.98 -6.68 -5.44
C LEU A 126 -12.13 -7.15 -4.27
N VAL A 127 -10.84 -6.82 -4.22
CA VAL A 127 -10.00 -7.22 -3.08
C VAL A 127 -10.45 -6.55 -1.78
N SER A 128 -10.92 -5.30 -1.84
CA SER A 128 -11.44 -4.61 -0.66
C SER A 128 -12.69 -5.30 -0.13
N LEU A 129 -13.61 -5.71 -1.00
CA LEU A 129 -14.80 -6.49 -0.60
C LEU A 129 -14.40 -7.83 0.02
N ILE A 130 -13.50 -8.58 -0.61
CA ILE A 130 -13.03 -9.88 -0.10
C ILE A 130 -12.33 -9.72 1.24
N ALA A 131 -11.44 -8.73 1.37
CA ALA A 131 -10.68 -8.50 2.60
C ALA A 131 -11.60 -8.14 3.77
N ILE A 132 -12.59 -7.27 3.56
CA ILE A 132 -13.57 -6.92 4.59
C ILE A 132 -14.48 -8.11 4.91
N PHE A 133 -14.97 -8.83 3.90
CA PHE A 133 -15.76 -10.05 4.11
C PHE A 133 -15.03 -11.08 4.97
N VAL A 134 -13.72 -11.23 4.77
CA VAL A 134 -12.86 -12.11 5.57
C VAL A 134 -12.65 -11.55 6.98
N ALA A 135 -12.32 -10.26 7.11
CA ALA A 135 -11.96 -9.64 8.37
C ALA A 135 -13.15 -9.51 9.33
N ASP A 136 -14.26 -8.95 8.87
CA ASP A 136 -15.45 -8.68 9.68
C ASP A 136 -16.69 -8.35 8.83
N ILE A 137 -17.81 -9.02 9.12
CA ILE A 137 -19.12 -8.76 8.52
C ILE A 137 -20.21 -8.50 9.57
N SER A 138 -19.83 -8.12 10.79
CA SER A 138 -20.75 -7.87 11.91
C SER A 138 -21.93 -6.96 11.55
N ASP A 139 -21.67 -5.94 10.73
CA ASP A 139 -22.64 -4.91 10.31
C ASP A 139 -23.35 -5.28 8.98
N GLY A 140 -23.25 -6.54 8.53
CA GLY A 140 -23.86 -7.04 7.30
C GLY A 140 -23.40 -6.31 6.04
N LEU A 141 -24.31 -6.14 5.08
CA LEU A 141 -24.01 -5.49 3.78
C LEU A 141 -23.59 -4.03 3.93
N VAL A 142 -24.12 -3.31 4.93
CA VAL A 142 -23.75 -1.90 5.19
C VAL A 142 -22.31 -1.81 5.67
N GLY A 143 -21.90 -2.66 6.61
CA GLY A 143 -20.51 -2.75 7.06
C GLY A 143 -19.56 -3.12 5.94
N LEU A 144 -19.91 -4.16 5.18
CA LEU A 144 -19.12 -4.66 4.06
C LEU A 144 -18.88 -3.58 3.01
N THR A 145 -19.94 -2.90 2.56
CA THR A 145 -19.84 -1.85 1.53
C THR A 145 -19.09 -0.63 2.04
N ARG A 146 -19.35 -0.19 3.29
CA ARG A 146 -18.62 0.93 3.93
C ARG A 146 -17.13 0.62 4.06
N GLY A 147 -16.77 -0.54 4.60
CA GLY A 147 -15.38 -0.95 4.78
C GLY A 147 -14.65 -1.08 3.44
N ALA A 148 -15.27 -1.72 2.46
CA ALA A 148 -14.68 -1.90 1.14
C ALA A 148 -14.50 -0.56 0.42
N ALA A 149 -15.48 0.35 0.53
CA ALA A 149 -15.38 1.71 0.00
C ALA A 149 -14.24 2.49 0.66
N ILE A 150 -14.09 2.42 1.99
CA ILE A 150 -12.98 3.08 2.70
C ILE A 150 -11.64 2.60 2.17
N VAL A 151 -11.43 1.29 2.04
CA VAL A 151 -10.15 0.74 1.55
C VAL A 151 -9.89 1.12 0.09
N ALA A 152 -10.86 0.88 -0.80
CA ALA A 152 -10.71 1.16 -2.22
C ALA A 152 -10.52 2.66 -2.51
N LEU A 153 -11.29 3.54 -1.85
CA LEU A 153 -11.16 4.99 -2.01
C LEU A 153 -9.86 5.50 -1.40
N SER A 154 -9.41 4.94 -0.26
CA SER A 154 -8.13 5.32 0.34
C SER A 154 -6.95 4.97 -0.56
N ALA A 155 -6.95 3.78 -1.18
CA ALA A 155 -5.92 3.39 -2.14
C ALA A 155 -5.88 4.34 -3.35
N ASN A 156 -7.05 4.68 -3.91
CA ASN A 156 -7.16 5.64 -5.01
C ASN A 156 -6.71 7.06 -4.58
N LEU A 157 -7.08 7.50 -3.38
CA LEU A 157 -6.68 8.80 -2.83
C LEU A 157 -5.17 8.87 -2.63
N LEU A 158 -4.55 7.82 -2.09
CA LEU A 158 -3.10 7.77 -1.90
C LEU A 158 -2.36 7.83 -3.24
N ASN A 159 -2.87 7.15 -4.27
CA ASN A 159 -2.34 7.23 -5.64
C ASN A 159 -2.50 8.65 -6.24
N LEU A 160 -3.54 9.40 -5.89
CA LEU A 160 -3.65 10.83 -6.28
C LEU A 160 -2.61 11.70 -5.56
N PHE A 161 -2.25 11.35 -4.33
CA PHE A 161 -1.13 11.96 -3.61
C PHE A 161 0.23 11.51 -4.13
N ASP A 162 0.32 10.56 -5.04
CA ASP A 162 1.58 10.13 -5.65
C ASP A 162 1.91 10.91 -6.95
N ARG A 163 2.16 12.21 -6.81
CA ARG A 163 2.58 13.08 -7.94
C ARG A 163 3.82 13.89 -7.66
N ALA A 164 4.38 13.75 -6.45
CA ALA A 164 5.55 14.47 -6.03
C ALA A 164 6.37 13.58 -5.08
N PRO A 165 7.70 13.69 -5.11
CA PRO A 165 8.60 12.85 -4.32
C PRO A 165 8.23 12.82 -2.84
N ALA A 166 8.02 11.61 -2.30
CA ALA A 166 7.68 11.33 -0.90
C ALA A 166 6.33 11.89 -0.41
N ARG A 167 5.45 12.37 -1.30
CA ARG A 167 4.17 12.98 -0.87
C ARG A 167 3.17 11.95 -0.38
N SER A 168 3.01 10.83 -1.09
CA SER A 168 2.15 9.71 -0.69
C SER A 168 2.58 9.16 0.68
N SER A 169 3.87 8.90 0.85
CA SER A 169 4.48 8.44 2.10
C SER A 169 4.22 9.42 3.27
N LYS A 170 4.37 10.75 3.07
CA LYS A 170 4.03 11.76 4.11
C LYS A 170 2.55 11.76 4.49
N VAL A 171 1.67 11.65 3.49
CA VAL A 171 0.23 11.61 3.72
C VAL A 171 -0.17 10.34 4.47
N SER A 172 0.44 9.20 4.14
CA SER A 172 0.28 7.94 4.86
C SER A 172 0.67 8.07 6.34
N LEU A 173 1.83 8.68 6.63
CA LEU A 173 2.26 8.95 8.00
C LEU A 173 1.26 9.86 8.74
N LEU A 174 0.80 10.95 8.12
CA LEU A 174 -0.19 11.85 8.72
C LEU A 174 -1.47 11.10 9.09
N TRP A 175 -2.02 10.32 8.16
CA TRP A 175 -3.22 9.53 8.41
C TRP A 175 -3.01 8.46 9.47
N PHE A 176 -1.84 7.83 9.51
CA PHE A 176 -1.49 6.87 10.55
C PHE A 176 -1.46 7.51 11.94
N VAL A 177 -0.91 8.72 12.07
CA VAL A 177 -0.94 9.48 13.33
C VAL A 177 -2.38 9.80 13.74
N VAL A 178 -3.21 10.24 12.80
CA VAL A 178 -4.64 10.49 13.05
C VAL A 178 -5.35 9.21 13.53
N LEU A 179 -5.11 8.08 12.87
CA LEU A 179 -5.65 6.78 13.27
C LEU A 179 -5.17 6.37 14.66
N LEU A 180 -3.88 6.53 14.96
CA LEU A 180 -3.30 6.17 16.26
C LEU A 180 -3.93 7.00 17.39
N VAL A 181 -4.09 8.31 17.19
CA VAL A 181 -4.75 9.20 18.16
C VAL A 181 -6.22 8.81 18.31
N SER A 182 -6.93 8.58 17.19
CA SER A 182 -8.36 8.24 17.21
C SER A 182 -8.63 6.95 17.97
N VAL A 183 -7.85 5.90 17.72
CA VAL A 183 -7.96 4.62 18.43
C VAL A 183 -7.52 4.76 19.90
N SER A 184 -6.58 5.64 20.21
CA SER A 184 -6.19 5.89 21.61
C SER A 184 -7.28 6.58 22.44
N ILE A 185 -8.10 7.43 21.80
CA ILE A 185 -9.18 8.17 22.48
C ILE A 185 -10.49 7.37 22.50
N TRP A 186 -10.84 6.74 21.38
CA TRP A 186 -12.17 6.13 21.16
C TRP A 186 -12.14 4.63 20.88
N GLY A 187 -10.96 4.04 20.69
CA GLY A 187 -10.82 2.63 20.32
C GLY A 187 -10.86 1.70 21.53
N ASP A 188 -11.20 0.45 21.27
CA ASP A 188 -11.09 -0.64 22.23
C ASP A 188 -9.70 -1.33 22.15
N PRO A 189 -9.37 -2.25 23.07
CA PRO A 189 -8.10 -2.98 23.04
C PRO A 189 -7.87 -3.80 21.76
N TYR A 190 -8.94 -4.24 21.09
CA TYR A 190 -8.88 -5.02 19.85
C TYR A 190 -8.45 -4.14 18.67
N ALA A 191 -9.08 -2.97 18.49
CA ALA A 191 -8.67 -1.97 17.52
C ALA A 191 -7.21 -1.51 17.78
N ALA A 192 -6.86 -1.28 19.05
CA ALA A 192 -5.52 -0.85 19.44
C ALA A 192 -4.42 -1.85 19.08
N ILE A 193 -4.68 -3.16 19.19
CA ILE A 193 -3.70 -4.18 18.83
C ILE A 193 -3.58 -4.37 17.32
N HIS A 194 -4.66 -4.20 16.56
CA HIS A 194 -4.66 -4.35 15.11
C HIS A 194 -4.06 -3.16 14.34
N LEU A 195 -3.76 -2.05 15.00
CA LEU A 195 -2.96 -0.97 14.41
C LEU A 195 -1.56 -1.42 13.95
N VAL A 196 -1.05 -2.56 14.44
CA VAL A 196 0.27 -3.10 14.06
C VAL A 196 0.42 -3.30 12.55
N TRP A 197 -0.66 -3.65 11.85
CA TRP A 197 -0.64 -3.88 10.40
C TRP A 197 -0.40 -2.57 9.64
N ALA A 198 -1.14 -1.52 10.00
CA ALA A 198 -0.92 -0.19 9.44
C ALA A 198 0.46 0.36 9.82
N ALA A 199 0.92 0.08 11.05
CA ALA A 199 2.23 0.50 11.52
C ALA A 199 3.38 -0.08 10.69
N GLY A 200 3.30 -1.36 10.30
CA GLY A 200 4.29 -2.02 9.46
C GLY A 200 4.41 -1.34 8.10
N VAL A 201 3.28 -1.22 7.38
CA VAL A 201 3.20 -0.58 6.06
C VAL A 201 3.72 0.86 6.10
N VAL A 202 3.27 1.66 7.07
CA VAL A 202 3.65 3.07 7.18
C VAL A 202 5.12 3.21 7.59
N GLY A 203 5.60 2.35 8.49
CA GLY A 203 7.02 2.29 8.87
C GLY A 203 7.90 2.01 7.67
N ILE A 204 7.59 0.96 6.90
CA ILE A 204 8.34 0.61 5.69
C ILE A 204 8.31 1.74 4.66
N SER A 205 7.13 2.33 4.39
CA SER A 205 6.99 3.48 3.50
C SER A 205 7.88 4.66 3.94
N MET A 206 7.99 4.94 5.24
CA MET A 206 8.92 5.92 5.78
C MET A 206 10.39 5.54 5.58
N GLY A 207 10.74 4.26 5.73
CA GLY A 207 12.10 3.82 5.48
C GLY A 207 12.50 3.81 4.00
N LEU A 208 11.53 3.73 3.08
CA LEU A 208 11.77 3.83 1.64
C LEU A 208 11.75 5.27 1.11
N MET A 209 11.41 6.27 1.92
CA MET A 209 11.42 7.68 1.50
C MET A 209 12.72 8.15 0.83
N PRO A 210 13.94 7.72 1.25
CA PRO A 210 15.15 8.10 0.53
C PRO A 210 15.13 7.70 -0.94
N SER A 211 14.53 6.55 -1.28
CA SER A 211 14.35 6.12 -2.68
C SER A 211 13.48 7.08 -3.47
N GLU A 212 12.41 7.58 -2.85
CA GLU A 212 11.45 8.50 -3.47
C GLU A 212 12.02 9.92 -3.58
N LEU A 213 12.80 10.37 -2.59
CA LEU A 213 13.37 11.72 -2.56
C LEU A 213 14.48 11.93 -3.61
N ILE A 214 15.13 10.84 -4.07
CA ILE A 214 16.11 10.90 -5.17
C ILE A 214 15.47 11.47 -6.44
N GLU A 215 14.17 11.27 -6.67
CA GLU A 215 13.44 11.79 -7.83
C GLU A 215 13.39 13.33 -7.92
N ARG A 216 13.80 14.05 -6.87
CA ARG A 216 13.89 15.52 -6.87
C ARG A 216 15.07 16.06 -7.68
N HIS A 217 16.09 15.22 -7.91
CA HIS A 217 17.35 15.55 -8.56
C HIS A 217 17.48 14.83 -9.90
#